data_AF-A0A928S117-F1
#
_entry.id   AF-A0A928S117-F1
#
_cell.length_a   1.000
_cell.length_b   1.000
_cell.length_c   1.000
_cell.angle_alpha   90.00
_cell.angle_beta   90.00
_cell.angle_gamma   90.00
#
_symmetry.space_group_name_H-M   'P 1'
#
loop_
_entity.id
_entity.type
_entity.pdbx_description
1 polymer ?
#
loop_
_entity_poly.entity_id
_entity_poly.type
_entity_poly.pdbx_seq_one_letter_code
_entity_poly.pdbx_strand_id
1 'polypeptide(L)'
;MKSWLAFVVLTVLCWGAYVPVLHQGQGAFLPKGQGALRAFLFVGLAYFLLAGVILLYLWGTRAEPLEFVSATTGWQGVKFSTIAGVLGAVGALGIVFALKNGGRPTSVVPLVFSGAPIVGTIVGMIWHRPVHAPNLWYYAGILLAAAGAGLVLANRPS
;
A
#
# COMPACT_ATOMS: atom_id res chain seq x y z
N MET A 1 -18.82 -16.01 6.97
CA MET A 1 -17.90 -15.47 5.95
C MET A 1 -16.48 -15.56 6.52
N LYS A 2 -15.48 -16.00 5.75
CA LYS A 2 -14.09 -16.06 6.24
C LYS A 2 -13.63 -14.63 6.59
N SER A 3 -13.23 -14.40 7.83
CA SER A 3 -12.95 -13.07 8.42
C SER A 3 -11.94 -12.21 7.64
N TRP A 4 -11.03 -12.84 6.88
CA TRP A 4 -10.02 -12.14 6.09
C TRP A 4 -10.60 -11.21 5.00
N LEU A 5 -11.78 -11.53 4.45
CA LEU A 5 -12.42 -10.67 3.44
C LEU A 5 -12.80 -9.30 4.00
N ALA A 6 -13.19 -9.23 5.28
CA ALA A 6 -13.52 -7.96 5.93
C ALA A 6 -12.28 -7.06 6.03
N PHE A 7 -11.10 -7.63 6.32
CA PHE A 7 -9.84 -6.88 6.36
C PHE A 7 -9.37 -6.44 4.98
N VAL A 8 -9.65 -7.21 3.93
CA VAL A 8 -9.42 -6.79 2.54
C VAL A 8 -10.29 -5.60 2.19
N VAL A 9 -11.59 -5.64 2.52
CA VAL A 9 -12.50 -4.51 2.28
C VAL A 9 -12.05 -3.28 3.06
N LEU A 10 -11.70 -3.42 4.34
CA LEU A 10 -11.14 -2.32 5.14
C LEU A 10 -9.90 -1.71 4.48
N THR A 11 -8.99 -2.56 4.00
CA THR A 11 -7.76 -2.13 3.31
C THR A 11 -8.08 -1.35 2.03
N VAL A 12 -9.02 -1.84 1.21
CA VAL A 12 -9.49 -1.15 -0.01
C VAL A 12 -10.09 0.21 0.34
N LEU A 13 -10.91 0.30 1.38
CA LEU A 13 -11.51 1.56 1.82
C LEU A 13 -10.45 2.55 2.30
N CYS A 14 -9.52 2.13 3.15
CA CYS A 14 -8.45 2.98 3.68
C CYS A 14 -7.51 3.47 2.59
N TRP A 15 -7.02 2.59 1.72
CA TRP A 15 -6.10 2.96 0.63
C TRP A 15 -6.79 3.71 -0.51
N GLY A 16 -8.07 3.42 -0.78
CA GLY A 16 -8.88 4.18 -1.74
C GLY A 16 -9.10 5.63 -1.28
N ALA A 17 -9.37 5.84 0.02
CA ALA A 17 -9.52 7.17 0.61
C ALA A 17 -8.18 7.90 0.83
N TYR A 18 -7.07 7.16 0.94
CA TYR A 18 -5.75 7.70 1.25
C TYR A 18 -5.30 8.79 0.27
N VAL A 19 -5.33 8.54 -1.05
CA VAL A 19 -4.77 9.49 -2.04
C VAL A 19 -5.58 10.80 -2.12
N PRO A 20 -6.93 10.80 -2.15
CA PRO A 20 -7.71 12.04 -2.08
C PRO A 20 -7.46 12.84 -0.81
N VAL A 21 -7.44 12.19 0.37
CA VAL A 21 -7.18 12.85 1.65
C VAL A 21 -5.77 13.41 1.71
N LEU A 22 -4.78 12.65 1.22
CA LEU A 22 -3.40 13.10 1.11
C LEU A 22 -3.29 14.33 0.21
N HIS A 23 -3.95 14.32 -0.96
CA HIS A 23 -3.95 15.45 -1.88
C HIS A 23 -4.49 16.73 -1.22
N GLN A 24 -5.59 16.63 -0.46
CA GLN A 24 -6.11 17.75 0.32
C GLN A 24 -5.11 18.22 1.40
N GLY A 25 -4.50 17.28 2.13
CA GLY A 25 -3.46 17.59 3.11
C GLY A 25 -2.26 18.33 2.51
N GLN A 26 -1.80 17.94 1.33
CA GLN A 26 -0.72 18.63 0.61
C GLN A 26 -1.09 20.09 0.27
N GLY A 27 -2.35 20.34 -0.09
CA GLY A 27 -2.85 21.68 -0.39
C GLY A 27 -3.00 22.59 0.83
N ALA A 28 -3.20 22.01 2.03
CA ALA A 28 -3.48 22.74 3.26
C ALA A 28 -2.24 23.32 3.97
N PHE A 29 -1.02 22.87 3.65
CA PHE A 29 0.19 23.34 4.36
C PHE A 29 0.69 24.71 3.92
N LEU A 30 0.93 24.91 2.62
CA LEU A 30 1.49 26.14 2.06
C LEU A 30 0.92 26.41 0.67
N PRO A 31 0.84 27.70 0.26
CA PRO A 31 0.52 28.05 -1.11
C PRO A 31 1.51 27.40 -2.10
N LYS A 32 1.01 26.99 -3.28
CA LYS A 32 1.81 26.53 -4.43
C LYS A 32 2.61 25.23 -4.24
N GLY A 33 1.97 24.14 -3.79
CA GLY A 33 2.51 22.78 -3.98
C GLY A 33 3.74 22.41 -3.12
N GLN A 34 4.07 23.22 -2.11
CA GLN A 34 5.20 22.97 -1.21
C GLN A 34 4.83 22.11 0.03
N GLY A 35 3.59 21.60 0.09
CA GLY A 35 3.12 20.76 1.21
C GLY A 35 3.40 19.26 1.07
N ALA A 36 3.90 18.79 -0.06
CA ALA A 36 4.06 17.36 -0.37
C ALA A 36 4.86 16.57 0.68
N LEU A 37 6.09 17.02 0.97
CA LEU A 37 6.96 16.34 1.94
C LEU A 37 6.45 16.50 3.38
N ARG A 38 5.77 17.60 3.70
CA ARG A 38 5.16 17.82 5.01
C ARG A 38 4.00 16.87 5.23
N ALA A 39 3.14 16.71 4.23
CA ALA A 39 2.06 15.71 4.27
C ALA A 39 2.65 14.30 4.46
N PHE A 40 3.72 13.96 3.75
CA PHE A 40 4.40 12.67 3.93
C PHE A 40 4.97 12.49 5.33
N LEU A 41 5.55 13.54 5.93
CA LEU A 41 6.04 13.51 7.31
C LEU A 41 4.92 13.11 8.30
N PHE A 42 3.73 13.68 8.15
CA PHE A 42 2.58 13.33 9.00
C PHE A 42 2.05 11.91 8.72
N VAL A 43 2.16 11.40 7.48
CA VAL A 43 1.90 9.98 7.20
C VAL A 43 2.90 9.09 7.95
N GLY A 44 4.19 9.42 7.91
CA GLY A 44 5.22 8.69 8.65
C GLY A 44 4.98 8.72 10.17
N LEU A 45 4.61 9.89 10.71
CA LEU A 45 4.26 10.03 12.12
C LEU A 45 3.06 9.15 12.51
N ALA A 46 2.03 9.09 11.66
CA ALA A 46 0.87 8.22 11.91
C ALA A 46 1.25 6.74 11.97
N TYR A 47 2.18 6.29 11.10
CA TYR A 47 2.67 4.91 11.10
C TYR A 47 3.49 4.61 12.37
N PHE A 48 4.32 5.55 12.80
CA PHE A 48 5.09 5.44 14.05
C PHE A 48 4.15 5.34 15.27
N LEU A 49 3.13 6.19 15.35
CA LEU A 49 2.14 6.16 16.42
C LEU A 49 1.37 4.83 16.44
N LEU A 50 0.93 4.36 15.28
CA LEU A 50 0.22 3.08 15.18
C LEU A 50 1.10 1.91 15.62
N ALA A 51 2.38 1.89 15.23
CA ALA A 51 3.33 0.88 15.70
C ALA A 51 3.48 0.91 17.24
N GLY A 52 3.55 2.09 17.84
CA GLY A 52 3.54 2.26 19.30
C GLY A 52 2.26 1.73 19.95
N VAL A 53 1.10 2.02 19.38
CA VAL A 53 -0.20 1.50 19.87
C VAL A 53 -0.24 -0.02 19.82
N ILE A 54 0.23 -0.63 18.73
CA ILE A 54 0.29 -2.10 18.62
C ILE A 54 1.25 -2.69 19.67
N LEU A 55 2.41 -2.07 19.90
CA LEU A 55 3.33 -2.53 20.94
C LEU A 55 2.69 -2.48 22.34
N LEU A 56 2.01 -1.38 22.67
CA LEU A 56 1.27 -1.25 23.93
C LEU A 56 0.13 -2.27 24.04
N TYR A 57 -0.58 -2.54 22.95
CA TYR A 57 -1.63 -3.55 22.88
C TYR A 57 -1.08 -4.95 23.17
N LEU A 58 0.01 -5.35 22.51
CA LEU A 58 0.65 -6.66 22.73
C LEU A 58 1.15 -6.81 24.16
N TRP A 59 1.76 -5.74 24.69
CA TRP A 59 2.24 -5.73 26.07
C TRP A 59 1.10 -5.84 27.09
N GLY A 60 0.01 -5.09 26.91
CA GLY A 60 -1.11 -5.03 27.85
C GLY A 60 -2.03 -6.26 27.80
N THR A 61 -2.24 -6.84 26.62
CA THR A 61 -3.16 -7.98 26.44
C THR A 61 -2.49 -9.33 26.48
N ARG A 62 -1.15 -9.39 26.28
CA ARG A 62 -0.39 -10.64 26.10
C ARG A 62 -0.98 -11.52 24.98
N ALA A 63 -1.61 -10.91 23.98
CA ALA A 63 -2.21 -11.63 22.86
C ALA A 63 -1.17 -12.47 22.09
N GLU A 64 0.07 -11.97 21.98
CA GLU A 64 1.20 -12.69 21.38
C GLU A 64 2.47 -12.47 22.23
N PRO A 65 3.41 -13.43 22.27
CA PRO A 65 4.69 -13.25 22.96
C PRO A 65 5.52 -12.16 22.28
N LEU A 66 6.17 -11.30 23.09
CA LEU A 66 7.08 -10.25 22.61
C LEU A 66 8.46 -10.82 22.25
N GLU A 67 8.48 -11.81 21.37
CA GLU A 67 9.69 -12.46 20.85
C GLU A 67 9.96 -11.98 19.42
N PHE A 68 10.89 -11.04 19.27
CA PHE A 68 11.20 -10.44 17.96
C PHE A 68 12.18 -11.27 17.11
N VAL A 69 12.89 -12.21 17.74
CA VAL A 69 13.88 -13.07 17.08
C VAL A 69 13.54 -14.51 17.43
N SER A 70 13.21 -15.30 16.43
CA SER A 70 12.94 -16.73 16.62
C SER A 70 14.25 -17.49 16.71
N ALA A 71 14.34 -18.48 17.60
CA ALA A 71 15.47 -19.40 17.65
C ALA A 71 15.64 -20.23 16.36
N THR A 72 14.56 -20.42 15.58
CA THR A 72 14.54 -21.28 14.39
C THR A 72 14.80 -20.52 13.09
N THR A 73 14.23 -19.32 12.96
CA THR A 73 14.31 -18.47 11.75
C THR A 73 15.19 -17.23 11.94
N GLY A 74 15.72 -17.02 13.15
CA GLY A 74 16.58 -15.90 13.49
C GLY A 74 15.94 -14.55 13.18
N TRP A 75 16.70 -13.71 12.47
CA TRP A 75 16.32 -12.33 12.11
C TRP A 75 15.52 -12.22 10.81
N GLN A 76 15.08 -13.33 10.20
CA GLN A 76 14.39 -13.28 8.91
C GLN A 76 13.08 -12.48 8.98
N GLY A 77 12.28 -12.66 10.03
CA GLY A 77 11.03 -11.93 10.24
C GLY A 77 11.25 -10.41 10.31
N VAL A 78 12.26 -9.98 11.08
CA VAL A 78 12.66 -8.56 11.18
C VAL A 78 13.09 -8.03 9.81
N LYS A 79 13.99 -8.74 9.11
CA LYS A 79 14.53 -8.30 7.81
C LYS A 79 13.42 -8.11 6.77
N PHE A 80 12.57 -9.12 6.55
CA PHE A 80 11.53 -9.02 5.53
C PHE A 80 10.46 -8.00 5.89
N SER A 81 10.09 -7.90 7.17
CA SER A 81 9.12 -6.89 7.63
C SER A 81 9.66 -5.46 7.49
N THR A 82 10.94 -5.23 7.79
CA THR A 82 11.59 -3.93 7.57
C THR A 82 11.64 -3.58 6.09
N ILE A 83 12.04 -4.51 5.22
CA ILE A 83 12.05 -4.29 3.77
C ILE A 83 10.64 -3.99 3.26
N ALA A 84 9.62 -4.75 3.70
CA ALA A 84 8.23 -4.50 3.35
C ALA A 84 7.78 -3.10 3.78
N GLY A 85 8.15 -2.67 4.99
CA GLY A 85 7.88 -1.32 5.49
C GLY A 85 8.54 -0.22 4.63
N VAL A 86 9.80 -0.42 4.24
CA VAL A 86 10.51 0.51 3.34
C VAL A 86 9.83 0.57 1.97
N LEU A 87 9.47 -0.58 1.37
CA LEU A 87 8.76 -0.63 0.10
C LEU A 87 7.42 0.13 0.17
N GLY A 88 6.67 -0.04 1.26
CA GLY A 88 5.43 0.71 1.51
C GLY A 88 5.67 2.22 1.62
N ALA A 89 6.68 2.63 2.39
CA ALA A 89 7.03 4.05 2.57
C ALA A 89 7.49 4.71 1.26
N VAL A 90 8.34 4.04 0.47
CA VAL A 90 8.78 4.52 -0.84
C VAL A 90 7.61 4.59 -1.82
N GLY A 91 6.71 3.58 -1.82
CA GLY A 91 5.49 3.61 -2.63
C GLY A 91 4.58 4.81 -2.30
N ALA A 92 4.35 5.07 -1.01
CA ALA A 92 3.59 6.23 -0.55
C ALA A 92 4.27 7.56 -0.93
N LEU A 93 5.60 7.64 -0.83
CA LEU A 93 6.37 8.80 -1.29
C LEU A 93 6.26 9.00 -2.81
N GLY A 94 6.19 7.92 -3.59
CA GLY A 94 5.92 7.95 -5.02
C GLY A 94 4.56 8.60 -5.34
N ILE A 95 3.50 8.25 -4.60
CA ILE A 95 2.18 8.90 -4.71
C ILE A 95 2.27 10.39 -4.38
N VAL A 96 2.99 10.73 -3.29
CA VAL A 96 3.21 12.12 -2.87
C VAL A 96 3.83 12.94 -3.99
N PHE A 97 4.86 12.41 -4.66
CA PHE A 97 5.50 13.09 -5.79
C PHE A 97 4.66 13.10 -7.05
N ALA A 98 3.89 12.04 -7.33
CA ALA A 98 2.95 12.02 -8.45
C ALA A 98 1.93 13.15 -8.33
N LEU A 99 1.35 13.35 -7.14
CA LEU A 99 0.43 14.46 -6.88
C LEU A 99 1.12 15.83 -6.95
N LYS A 100 2.33 15.95 -6.38
CA LYS A 100 3.14 17.18 -6.45
C LYS A 100 3.43 17.60 -7.89
N ASN A 101 3.65 16.63 -8.78
CA ASN A 101 3.97 16.86 -10.20
C ASN A 101 2.72 16.91 -11.10
N GLY A 102 1.56 17.29 -10.56
CA GLY A 102 0.34 17.55 -11.34
C GLY A 102 -0.58 16.33 -11.52
N GLY A 103 -0.26 15.20 -10.90
CA GLY A 103 -1.17 14.07 -10.83
C GLY A 103 -2.44 14.42 -10.04
N ARG A 104 -3.59 14.00 -10.56
CA ARG A 104 -4.88 14.13 -9.87
C ARG A 104 -5.24 12.80 -9.18
N PRO A 105 -5.90 12.81 -8.02
CA PRO A 105 -6.35 11.57 -7.37
C PRO A 105 -7.15 10.66 -8.30
N THR A 106 -7.99 11.23 -9.17
CA THR A 106 -8.80 10.50 -10.16
C THR A 106 -8.00 9.76 -11.23
N SER A 107 -6.72 10.13 -11.46
CA SER A 107 -5.82 9.43 -12.39
C SER A 107 -4.78 8.58 -11.66
N VAL A 108 -4.23 9.09 -10.55
CA VAL A 108 -3.17 8.42 -9.79
C VAL A 108 -3.69 7.16 -9.08
N VAL A 109 -4.88 7.21 -8.47
CA VAL A 109 -5.46 6.07 -7.75
C VAL A 109 -5.65 4.86 -8.69
N PRO A 110 -6.39 4.97 -9.81
CA PRO A 110 -6.60 3.84 -10.70
C PRO A 110 -5.29 3.24 -11.20
N LEU A 111 -4.32 4.07 -11.59
CA LEU A 111 -3.02 3.64 -12.09
C LEU A 111 -2.22 2.82 -11.07
N VAL A 112 -2.12 3.33 -9.83
CA VAL A 112 -1.34 2.67 -8.78
C VAL A 112 -2.03 1.37 -8.36
N PHE A 113 -3.34 1.40 -8.13
CA PHE A 113 -4.07 0.26 -7.61
C PHE A 113 -4.44 -0.78 -8.67
N SER A 114 -4.36 -0.46 -9.96
CA SER A 114 -4.38 -1.46 -11.03
C SER A 114 -3.01 -2.08 -11.27
N GLY A 115 -1.93 -1.30 -11.12
CA GLY A 115 -0.56 -1.77 -11.37
C GLY A 115 0.02 -2.59 -10.21
N ALA A 116 -0.27 -2.20 -8.97
CA ALA A 116 0.26 -2.87 -7.77
C ALA A 116 -0.11 -4.37 -7.70
N PRO A 117 -1.35 -4.82 -8.01
CA PRO A 117 -1.68 -6.24 -8.07
C PRO A 117 -0.86 -7.02 -9.10
N ILE A 118 -0.53 -6.41 -10.24
CA ILE A 118 0.27 -7.01 -11.31
C ILE A 118 1.70 -7.26 -10.80
N VAL A 119 2.32 -6.23 -10.22
CA VAL A 119 3.68 -6.36 -9.66
C VAL A 119 3.70 -7.34 -8.49
N GLY A 120 2.73 -7.25 -7.57
CA GLY A 120 2.63 -8.17 -6.42
C GLY A 120 2.47 -9.62 -6.85
N THR A 121 1.70 -9.87 -7.91
CA THR A 121 1.57 -11.18 -8.53
C THR A 121 2.90 -11.70 -9.06
N ILE A 122 3.61 -10.89 -9.86
CA ILE A 122 4.89 -11.29 -10.46
C ILE A 122 5.92 -11.60 -9.36
N VAL A 123 6.07 -10.71 -8.39
CA VAL A 123 6.97 -10.91 -7.25
C VAL A 123 6.59 -12.16 -6.46
N GLY A 124 5.29 -12.37 -6.21
CA GLY A 124 4.78 -13.56 -5.53
C GLY A 124 5.10 -14.85 -6.28
N MET A 125 4.94 -14.87 -7.61
CA MET A 125 5.28 -16.02 -8.45
C MET A 125 6.77 -16.29 -8.53
N ILE A 126 7.61 -15.26 -8.47
CA ILE A 126 9.08 -15.41 -8.44
C ILE A 126 9.51 -16.02 -7.11
N TRP A 127 8.96 -15.52 -6.00
CA TRP A 127 9.33 -15.95 -4.65
C TRP A 127 8.78 -17.34 -4.31
N HIS A 128 7.54 -17.59 -4.70
CA HIS A 128 6.84 -18.85 -4.49
C HIS A 128 6.41 -19.40 -5.85
N ARG A 129 7.35 -20.09 -6.51
CA ARG A 129 7.10 -20.68 -7.82
C ARG A 129 5.88 -21.61 -7.76
N PRO A 130 4.87 -21.39 -8.61
CA PRO A 130 3.66 -22.20 -8.56
C PRO A 130 3.97 -23.62 -9.02
N VAL A 131 3.46 -24.60 -8.27
CA VAL A 131 3.65 -26.04 -8.54
C VAL A 131 2.97 -26.46 -9.84
N HIS A 132 1.89 -25.77 -10.22
CA HIS A 132 1.18 -25.92 -11.48
C HIS A 132 1.13 -24.59 -12.21
N ALA A 133 1.11 -24.63 -13.54
CA ALA A 133 0.93 -23.43 -14.35
C ALA A 133 -0.35 -22.69 -13.91
N PRO A 134 -0.29 -21.37 -13.65
CA PRO A 134 -1.48 -20.59 -13.33
C PRO A 134 -2.51 -20.70 -14.44
N ASN A 135 -3.80 -20.76 -14.07
CA ASN A 135 -4.90 -20.86 -15.03
C ASN A 135 -4.87 -19.65 -15.98
N LEU A 136 -5.20 -19.84 -17.26
CA LEU A 136 -5.32 -18.76 -18.24
C LEU A 136 -6.23 -17.61 -17.78
N TRP A 137 -7.31 -17.93 -17.06
CA TRP A 137 -8.22 -16.93 -16.49
C TRP A 137 -7.57 -16.00 -15.46
N TYR A 138 -6.53 -16.46 -14.78
CA TYR A 138 -5.76 -15.64 -13.86
C TYR A 138 -5.02 -14.53 -14.60
N TYR A 139 -4.35 -14.87 -15.71
CA TYR A 139 -3.68 -13.88 -16.57
C TYR A 139 -4.67 -12.95 -17.25
N ALA A 140 -5.84 -13.45 -17.65
CA ALA A 140 -6.92 -12.61 -18.16
C ALA A 140 -7.37 -11.57 -17.12
N GLY A 141 -7.46 -11.94 -15.83
CA GLY A 141 -7.77 -11.00 -14.75
C GLY A 141 -6.74 -9.88 -14.59
N ILE A 142 -5.45 -10.19 -14.70
CA ILE A 142 -4.36 -9.19 -14.69
C ILE A 142 -4.48 -8.23 -15.88
N LEU A 143 -4.73 -8.77 -17.08
CA LEU A 143 -4.92 -7.96 -18.29
C LEU A 143 -6.16 -7.07 -18.19
N LEU A 144 -7.26 -7.57 -17.61
CA LEU A 144 -8.47 -6.79 -17.37
C LEU A 144 -8.23 -5.68 -16.34
N ALA A 145 -7.44 -5.93 -15.30
CA ALA A 145 -7.06 -4.87 -14.35
C ALA A 145 -6.25 -3.77 -15.04
N ALA A 146 -5.29 -4.13 -15.90
CA ALA A 146 -4.52 -3.16 -16.70
C ALA A 146 -5.42 -2.38 -17.68
N ALA A 147 -6.31 -3.08 -18.38
CA ALA A 147 -7.27 -2.47 -19.31
C ALA A 147 -8.23 -1.51 -18.58
N GLY A 148 -8.74 -1.90 -17.40
CA GLY A 148 -9.57 -1.05 -16.55
C GLY A 148 -8.87 0.24 -16.15
N ALA A 149 -7.58 0.18 -15.81
CA ALA A 149 -6.75 1.36 -15.56
C ALA A 149 -6.69 2.29 -16.78
N GLY A 150 -6.44 1.70 -17.95
CA GLY A 150 -6.39 2.43 -19.23
C GLY A 150 -7.71 3.11 -19.56
N LEU A 151 -8.84 2.43 -19.34
CA LEU A 151 -10.17 2.99 -19.54
C LEU A 151 -10.45 4.18 -18.62
N VAL A 152 -10.05 4.09 -17.34
CA VAL A 152 -10.22 5.20 -16.40
C VAL A 152 -9.36 6.40 -16.80
N LEU A 153 -8.15 6.18 -17.30
CA LEU A 153 -7.32 7.27 -17.83
C LEU A 153 -7.90 7.90 -19.09
N ALA A 154 -8.39 7.08 -20.02
CA ALA A 154 -8.96 7.53 -21.28
C ALA A 154 -10.25 8.34 -21.07
N ASN A 155 -11.04 7.99 -20.05
CA ASN A 155 -12.34 8.61 -19.74
C ASN A 155 -12.32 9.45 -18.46
N ARG A 156 -11.14 9.93 -18.03
CA ARG A 156 -11.04 10.72 -16.79
C ARG A 156 -11.87 12.01 -16.92
N PRO A 157 -12.68 12.37 -15.91
CA PRO A 157 -13.41 13.63 -15.94
C PRO A 157 -12.43 14.81 -15.90
N SER A 158 -12.68 15.79 -16.76
CA SER A 158 -11.94 17.07 -16.87
C SER A 158 -12.09 17.93 -15.63
#